data_AF-A0A2X2JTE5-F1
#
_entry.id   AF-A0A2X2JTE5-F1
#
_cell.length_a   1.000
_cell.length_b   1.000
_cell.length_c   1.000
_cell.angle_alpha   90.00
_cell.angle_beta   90.00
_cell.angle_gamma   90.00
#
_symmetry.space_group_name_H-M   'P 1'
#
loop_
_entity.id
_entity.type
_entity.pdbx_description
1 polymer ?
#
loop_
_entity_poly.entity_id
_entity_poly.type
_entity_poly.pdbx_seq_one_letter_code
_entity_poly.pdbx_strand_id
1 'polypeptide(L)' 'MDLWIDPIVEQYNDYQWYTVNRDELEDVVVENEVMGIPSLLVFKNGDKIAHLHSANAKSPEQVESFLAETFK' A
#
# COMPACT_ATOMS: atom_id res chain seq x y z
N MET A 1 -7.40 -7.89 1.98
CA MET A 1 -6.06 -7.82 1.38
C MET A 1 -5.28 -9.08 1.73
N ASP A 2 -5.26 -9.45 3.01
CA ASP A 2 -4.53 -10.61 3.56
C ASP A 2 -4.84 -11.96 2.91
N LEU A 3 -5.98 -12.11 2.24
CA LEU A 3 -6.34 -13.36 1.55
C LEU A 3 -5.63 -13.55 0.20
N TRP A 4 -5.04 -12.50 -0.37
CA TRP A 4 -4.59 -12.51 -1.77
C TRP A 4 -3.37 -11.64 -2.07
N ILE A 5 -2.78 -10.98 -1.08
CA ILE A 5 -1.65 -10.08 -1.29
C ILE A 5 -0.31 -10.81 -1.43
N ASP A 6 -0.18 -12.01 -0.87
CA ASP A 6 1.10 -12.75 -0.82
C ASP A 6 1.74 -12.97 -2.22
N PRO A 7 1.00 -13.41 -3.26
CA PRO A 7 1.57 -13.55 -4.60
C PRO A 7 2.08 -12.23 -5.19
N ILE A 8 1.43 -11.11 -4.85
CA ILE A 8 1.82 -9.77 -5.29
C ILE A 8 3.12 -9.36 -4.58
N VAL A 9 3.23 -9.62 -3.27
CA VAL A 9 4.47 -9.37 -2.52
C VAL A 9 5.63 -10.18 -3.09
N GLU A 10 5.40 -11.44 -3.46
CA GLU A 10 6.42 -12.29 -4.09
C GLU A 10 6.84 -11.77 -5.46
N GLN A 11 5.89 -11.32 -6.29
CA GLN A 11 6.18 -10.71 -7.59
C GLN A 11 6.98 -9.40 -7.45
N TYR A 12 6.73 -8.62 -6.41
CA TYR A 12 7.37 -7.34 -6.11
C TYR A 12 8.37 -7.48 -4.94
N ASN A 13 9.14 -8.58 -4.92
CA ASN A 13 10.08 -8.92 -3.84
C ASN A 13 11.35 -8.03 -3.80
N ASP A 14 11.62 -7.28 -4.86
CA ASP A 14 12.69 -6.27 -4.91
C ASP A 14 12.41 -5.06 -3.99
N TYR A 15 11.17 -4.92 -3.52
CA TYR A 15 10.73 -3.84 -2.64
C TYR A 15 10.54 -4.32 -1.20
N GLN A 16 10.69 -3.40 -0.26
CA GLN A 16 10.43 -3.68 1.14
C GLN A 16 8.95 -3.50 1.45
N TRP A 17 8.33 -4.56 1.97
CA TRP A 17 6.93 -4.58 2.36
C TRP A 17 6.80 -4.51 3.88
N TYR A 18 5.92 -3.63 4.34
CA TYR A 18 5.64 -3.42 5.75
C TYR A 18 4.13 -3.34 5.97
N THR A 19 3.68 -3.80 7.14
CA THR A 19 2.33 -3.57 7.63
C THR A 19 2.38 -2.60 8.80
N VAL A 20 1.44 -1.65 8.80
CA VAL A 20 1.30 -0.67 9.86
C VAL A 20 -0.10 -0.82 10.44
N ASN A 21 -0.18 -1.00 11.76
CA ASN A 21 -1.44 -0.95 12.46
C ASN A 21 -1.86 0.52 12.64
N ARG A 22 -3.00 0.88 12.05
CA ARG A 22 -3.55 2.23 12.10
C ARG A 22 -3.73 2.71 13.54
N ASP A 23 -4.23 1.84 14.42
CA ASP A 23 -4.56 2.19 15.80
C ASP A 23 -3.32 2.34 16.70
N GLU A 24 -2.16 1.81 16.28
CA GLU A 24 -0.90 1.94 17.01
C GLU A 24 -0.09 3.18 16.59
N LEU A 25 -0.25 3.64 15.34
CA LEU A 25 0.52 4.73 14.75
C LEU A 25 -0.41 5.79 14.12
N GLU A 26 -1.32 6.33 14.93
CA GLU A 26 -2.32 7.32 14.48
C GLU A 26 -1.69 8.56 13.84
N ASP A 27 -0.59 9.08 14.41
CA ASP A 27 0.13 10.24 13.86
C ASP A 27 0.59 10.01 12.42
N VAL A 28 1.17 8.84 12.13
CA VAL A 28 1.65 8.46 10.79
C VAL A 28 0.48 8.35 9.82
N VAL A 29 -0.65 7.81 10.26
CA VAL A 29 -1.86 7.63 9.46
C VAL A 29 -2.44 8.98 9.06
N VAL A 30 -2.56 9.90 10.01
CA VAL A 30 -3.10 11.25 9.78
C VAL A 30 -2.16 12.05 8.87
N GLU A 31 -0.86 12.04 9.15
CA GLU A 31 0.14 12.75 8.34
C GLU A 31 0.20 12.25 6.89
N ASN A 32 -0.03 10.95 6.68
CA ASN A 32 -0.07 10.35 5.34
C ASN A 32 -1.45 10.36 4.68
N GLU A 33 -2.46 11.00 5.30
CA GLU A 33 -3.83 11.14 4.81
C GLU A 33 -4.52 9.79 4.55
N VAL A 34 -4.25 8.79 5.39
CA VAL A 34 -4.86 7.47 5.30
C VAL A 34 -6.26 7.51 5.93
N MET A 35 -7.29 7.62 5.08
CA MET A 35 -8.68 7.77 5.56
C MET A 35 -9.44 6.43 5.70
N GLY A 36 -8.82 5.30 5.34
CA GLY A 36 -9.47 3.99 5.44
C GLY A 36 -8.50 2.83 5.26
N ILE A 37 -8.95 1.63 5.63
CA ILE A 37 -8.18 0.39 5.54
C ILE A 37 -8.91 -0.67 4.70
N PRO A 38 -8.19 -1.56 3.99
CA PRO A 38 -6.75 -1.54 3.77
C PRO A 38 -6.35 -0.45 2.75
N SER A 39 -5.28 0.31 3.02
CA SER A 39 -4.67 1.27 2.09
C SER A 39 -3.24 0.84 1.80
N LEU A 40 -2.73 1.12 0.59
CA LEU A 40 -1.34 0.83 0.22
C LEU A 40 -0.61 2.12 -0.15
N LEU A 41 0.55 2.33 0.46
CA LEU A 41 1.38 3.51 0.27
C LEU A 41 2.74 3.06 -0.26
N VAL A 42 3.32 3.83 -1.18
CA VAL A 42 4.68 3.61 -1.67
C VAL A 42 5.54 4.81 -1.31
N PHE A 43 6.69 4.54 -0.71
CA PHE A 43 7.66 5.56 -0.32
C PHE A 43 9.01 5.33 -1.02
N LYS A 44 9.72 6.42 -1.33
CA LYS A 44 11.09 6.38 -1.85
C LYS A 44 11.87 7.54 -1.25
N ASN A 45 13.02 7.24 -0.64
CA ASN A 45 13.88 8.23 0.01
C ASN A 45 13.18 9.11 1.08
N GLY A 46 12.15 8.56 1.74
CA GLY A 46 11.35 9.29 2.73
C GLY A 46 10.11 9.99 2.17
N ASP A 47 9.98 10.12 0.85
CA ASP A 47 8.84 10.78 0.20
C ASP A 47 7.75 9.78 -0.19
N LYS A 48 6.48 10.12 0.10
CA LYS A 48 5.31 9.36 -0.38
C LYS A 48 5.15 9.59 -1.88
N ILE A 49 5.39 8.57 -2.69
CA ILE A 49 5.32 8.66 -4.16
C ILE A 49 4.01 8.13 -4.76
N ALA A 50 3.30 7.27 -4.04
CA ALA A 50 2.01 6.76 -4.48
C ALA A 50 1.12 6.36 -3.29
N HIS A 51 -0.19 6.45 -3.48
CA HIS A 51 -1.19 6.07 -2.48
C HIS A 51 -2.40 5.43 -3.16
N LEU A 52 -2.61 4.13 -2.90
CA LEU A 52 -3.83 3.42 -3.22
C LEU A 52 -4.80 3.50 -2.06
N HIS A 53 -5.89 4.23 -2.27
CA HIS A 53 -6.94 4.40 -1.28
C HIS A 53 -7.75 3.11 -1.08
N SER A 54 -8.23 2.88 0.15
CA SER A 54 -8.99 1.70 0.52
C SER A 54 -10.26 1.40 -0.28
N ALA A 55 -10.86 2.42 -0.92
CA ALA A 55 -11.98 2.24 -1.85
C ALA A 55 -11.59 1.47 -3.11
N ASN A 56 -10.30 1.54 -3.50
CA ASN A 56 -9.74 0.94 -4.70
C ASN A 56 -8.78 -0.22 -4.39
N ALA A 57 -8.62 -0.61 -3.12
CA ALA A 57 -7.80 -1.75 -2.70
C ALA A 57 -8.67 -2.97 -2.37
N LYS A 58 -9.63 -3.31 -3.25
CA LYS A 58 -10.64 -4.36 -3.00
C LYS A 58 -10.33 -5.68 -3.68
N SER A 59 -9.52 -5.69 -4.73
CA SER A 59 -9.13 -6.91 -5.46
C SER A 59 -7.63 -6.95 -5.80
N PRO A 60 -7.06 -8.13 -6.09
CA PRO A 60 -5.68 -8.30 -6.53
C PRO A 60 -5.35 -7.44 -7.76
N GLU A 61 -6.25 -7.44 -8.74
CA GLU A 61 -6.05 -6.74 -10.02
C GLU A 61 -5.91 -5.23 -9.82
N GLN A 62 -6.64 -4.65 -8.86
CA GLN A 62 -6.52 -3.23 -8.56
C GLN A 62 -5.17 -2.89 -7.93
N VAL A 63 -4.66 -3.76 -7.06
CA VAL A 63 -3.34 -3.57 -6.44
C VAL A 63 -2.23 -3.77 -7.46
N GLU A 64 -2.29 -4.83 -8.26
CA GLU A 64 -1.34 -5.09 -9.33
C GLU A 64 -1.29 -3.95 -10.35
N SER A 65 -2.46 -3.44 -10.77
CA SER A 65 -2.54 -2.30 -11.68
C SER A 65 -1.93 -1.05 -11.07
N PHE A 66 -2.20 -0.78 -9.79
CA PHE A 66 -1.63 0.35 -9.07
C PHE A 66 -0.09 0.28 -8.99
N LEU A 67 0.45 -0.88 -8.63
CA LEU A 67 1.90 -1.08 -8.55
C LEU A 67 2.56 -0.99 -9.94
N ALA A 68 1.92 -1.58 -10.95
CA ALA A 68 2.39 -1.53 -12.33
C ALA A 68 2.35 -0.11 -12.91
N GLU A 69 1.44 0.76 -12.47
CA GLU A 69 1.42 2.19 -12.83
C GLU A 69 2.47 2.99 -12.07
N THR A 70 2.72 2.63 -10.81
CA THR A 70 3.66 3.34 -9.92
C THR A 70 5.12 3.08 -10.28
N PHE A 71 5.46 1.84 -10.65
CA PHE A 71 6.84 1.41 -10.92
C PHE A 71 7.20 1.35 -12.41
N LYS A 72 6.49 2.12 -13.26
CA LYS A 72 6.85 2.28 -14.68
C LYS A 72 8.21 2.94 -14.86
#